data_AF-R9M6Q6-F1
#
_entry.id   AF-R9M6Q6-F1
#
_cell.length_a   1.000
_cell.length_b   1.000
_cell.length_c   1.000
_cell.angle_alpha   90.00
_cell.angle_beta   90.00
_cell.angle_gamma   90.00
#
_symmetry.space_group_name_H-M   'P 1'
#
loop_
_entity.id
_entity.type
_entity.pdbx_description
1 polymer ?
#
loop_
_entity_poly.entity_id
_entity_poly.type
_entity_poly.pdbx_seq_one_letter_code
_entity_poly.pdbx_strand_id
1 'polypeptide(L)'
;MLVPNRLKSLYEGPMPPMGLTDYESLSKFLNAGAQRCKTSGRNFDLFLDWVIHALLASLTSDSAARIFLPKTKTAPFVLDDLIPLSGISPVGKKRIQLSETHLIAPVWNNTDLGLALEAFYDSGFEDVKIEQRFGGAYIEELRLAIIDSPSDVDIPNVLRVWNRGSLQLDTYTLKALEPVLRTNGDAWYLQEGESERAEPVREPRMAALYNCGLRRYCGK
;
A
#
# COMPACT_ATOMS: atom_id res chain seq x y z
N MET A 1 -31.23 5.54 26.24
CA MET A 1 -30.27 4.51 25.79
C MET A 1 -29.46 5.10 24.65
N LEU A 2 -28.14 5.22 24.81
CA LEU A 2 -27.26 5.58 23.70
C LEU A 2 -27.20 4.38 22.75
N VAL A 3 -27.64 4.56 21.50
CA VAL A 3 -27.41 3.56 20.45
C VAL A 3 -25.89 3.48 20.28
N PRO A 4 -25.27 2.30 20.44
CA PRO A 4 -23.83 2.20 20.22
C PRO A 4 -23.56 2.52 18.75
N ASN A 5 -23.00 3.71 18.49
CA ASN A 5 -22.46 4.09 17.20
C ASN A 5 -21.32 3.11 16.89
N ARG A 6 -21.62 2.09 16.09
CA ARG A 6 -20.60 1.21 15.53
C ARG A 6 -19.89 1.99 14.42
N LEU A 7 -18.58 1.80 14.25
CA LEU A 7 -17.81 2.37 13.13
C LEU A 7 -18.48 2.16 11.75
N LYS A 8 -19.36 1.16 11.64
CA LYS A 8 -20.15 0.84 10.45
C LYS A 8 -21.09 1.95 9.96
N SER A 9 -21.45 2.96 10.77
CA SER A 9 -22.31 4.09 10.35
C SER A 9 -21.55 5.33 9.87
N LEU A 10 -20.23 5.22 9.65
CA LEU A 10 -19.36 6.37 9.32
C LEU A 10 -19.42 6.86 7.87
N TYR A 11 -20.30 6.30 7.02
CA TYR A 11 -20.48 6.82 5.65
C TYR A 11 -20.90 8.30 5.66
N GLU A 12 -21.73 8.68 6.64
CA GLU A 12 -22.17 10.07 6.88
C GLU A 12 -21.38 10.74 8.02
N GLY A 13 -20.27 10.11 8.44
CA GLY A 13 -19.40 10.66 9.47
C GLY A 13 -18.63 11.89 8.96
N PRO A 14 -18.08 12.72 9.87
CA PRO A 14 -17.35 13.93 9.50
C PRO A 14 -16.08 13.64 8.67
N MET A 15 -15.60 12.39 8.69
CA MET A 15 -14.42 11.92 7.95
C MET A 15 -14.69 10.49 7.43
N PRO A 16 -15.33 10.32 6.26
CA PRO A 16 -15.57 9.00 5.69
C PRO A 16 -14.23 8.32 5.34
N PRO A 17 -14.12 6.98 5.45
CA PRO A 17 -12.88 6.29 5.16
C PRO A 17 -12.50 6.43 3.68
N MET A 18 -11.23 6.75 3.42
CA MET A 18 -10.66 6.84 2.06
C MET A 18 -10.77 5.52 1.28
N GLY A 19 -11.01 4.38 1.93
CA GLY A 19 -11.36 3.12 1.28
C GLY A 19 -12.66 3.15 0.46
N LEU A 20 -13.47 4.21 0.60
CA LEU A 20 -14.64 4.47 -0.23
C LEU A 20 -14.32 5.33 -1.47
N THR A 21 -13.05 5.67 -1.67
CA THR A 21 -12.61 6.47 -2.82
C THR A 21 -12.93 5.72 -4.10
N ASP A 22 -13.75 6.33 -4.95
CA ASP A 22 -13.95 5.86 -6.30
C ASP A 22 -12.88 6.43 -7.25
N TYR A 23 -12.43 5.61 -8.20
CA TYR A 23 -11.37 5.96 -9.14
C TYR A 23 -11.76 7.14 -10.05
N GLU A 24 -13.06 7.31 -10.32
CA GLU A 24 -13.60 8.36 -11.18
C GLU A 24 -13.45 9.76 -10.55
N SER A 25 -13.79 9.91 -9.27
CA SER A 25 -13.70 11.12 -8.47
C SER A 25 -12.26 11.57 -8.32
N LEU A 26 -11.34 10.63 -8.09
CA LEU A 26 -9.91 10.92 -8.11
C LEU A 26 -9.46 11.43 -9.49
N SER A 27 -9.89 10.75 -10.56
CA SER A 27 -9.56 11.14 -11.93
C SER A 27 -10.09 12.54 -12.27
N LYS A 28 -11.30 12.89 -11.83
CA LYS A 28 -11.88 14.24 -11.97
C LYS A 28 -11.04 15.29 -11.28
N PHE A 29 -10.60 15.05 -10.03
CA PHE A 29 -9.72 15.96 -9.31
C PHE A 29 -8.39 16.19 -10.05
N LEU A 30 -7.73 15.11 -10.50
CA LEU A 30 -6.47 15.18 -11.21
C LEU A 30 -6.60 15.87 -12.57
N ASN A 31 -7.66 15.60 -13.33
CA ASN A 31 -7.92 16.24 -14.62
C ASN A 31 -8.15 17.75 -14.46
N ALA A 32 -8.93 18.15 -13.44
CA ALA A 32 -9.14 19.55 -13.12
C ALA A 32 -7.84 20.24 -12.65
N GLY A 33 -6.98 19.54 -11.91
CA GLY A 33 -5.64 20.01 -11.54
C GLY A 33 -4.75 20.22 -12.75
N ALA A 34 -4.67 19.23 -13.65
CA ALA A 34 -3.86 19.28 -14.86
C ALA A 34 -4.27 20.45 -15.76
N GLN A 35 -5.57 20.67 -15.95
CA GLN A 35 -6.07 21.79 -16.74
C GLN A 35 -5.70 23.14 -16.12
N ARG A 36 -5.81 23.29 -14.79
CA ARG A 36 -5.39 24.52 -14.09
C ARG A 36 -3.89 24.77 -14.20
N CYS A 37 -3.08 23.73 -14.07
CA CYS A 37 -1.63 23.82 -14.23
C CYS A 37 -1.25 24.20 -15.65
N LYS A 38 -1.90 23.62 -16.67
CA LYS A 38 -1.72 23.99 -18.08
C LYS A 38 -2.01 25.47 -18.33
N THR A 39 -3.07 26.03 -17.75
CA THR A 39 -3.42 27.45 -17.91
C THR A 39 -2.50 28.38 -17.12
N SER A 40 -2.05 27.97 -15.94
CA SER A 40 -1.29 28.84 -15.03
C SER A 40 0.24 28.66 -15.07
N GLY A 41 0.75 27.67 -15.81
CA GLY A 41 2.17 27.31 -15.82
C GLY A 41 2.66 26.68 -14.51
N ARG A 42 1.76 26.33 -13.58
CA ARG A 42 2.11 25.75 -12.29
C ARG A 42 2.44 24.25 -12.42
N ASN A 43 3.20 23.74 -11.44
CA ASN A 43 3.61 22.34 -11.43
C ASN A 43 2.43 21.41 -11.08
N PHE A 44 2.11 20.48 -11.99
CA PHE A 44 1.10 19.46 -11.75
C PHE A 44 1.57 18.34 -10.80
N ASP A 45 2.89 18.15 -10.64
CA ASP A 45 3.44 17.15 -9.72
C ASP A 45 2.97 17.36 -8.28
N LEU A 46 2.70 18.60 -7.88
CA LEU A 46 2.15 18.90 -6.55
C LEU A 46 0.81 18.20 -6.29
N PHE A 47 -0.04 18.08 -7.33
CA PHE A 47 -1.32 17.36 -7.23
C PHE A 47 -1.08 15.85 -7.12
N LEU A 48 -0.11 15.33 -7.87
CA LEU A 48 0.25 13.91 -7.83
C LEU A 48 0.85 13.54 -6.48
N ASP A 49 1.80 14.32 -5.96
CA ASP A 49 2.44 14.11 -4.66
C ASP A 49 1.41 14.12 -3.53
N TRP A 50 0.45 15.06 -3.56
CA TRP A 50 -0.64 15.10 -2.60
C TRP A 50 -1.50 13.83 -2.62
N VAL A 51 -1.91 13.40 -3.81
CA VAL A 51 -2.73 12.20 -3.98
C VAL A 51 -1.97 10.93 -3.57
N ILE A 52 -0.70 10.80 -3.97
CA ILE A 52 0.17 9.69 -3.58
C ILE A 52 0.27 9.61 -2.06
N HIS A 53 0.52 10.73 -1.37
CA HIS A 53 0.59 10.76 0.08
C HIS A 53 -0.73 10.38 0.76
N ALA A 54 -1.87 10.89 0.27
CA ALA A 54 -3.17 10.55 0.82
C ALA A 54 -3.51 9.05 0.65
N LEU A 55 -3.22 8.47 -0.52
CA LEU A 55 -3.45 7.05 -0.81
C LEU A 55 -2.55 6.15 0.04
N LEU A 56 -1.26 6.47 0.13
CA LEU A 56 -0.30 5.75 0.99
C LEU A 56 -0.75 5.78 2.44
N ALA A 57 -1.05 6.96 2.98
CA ALA A 57 -1.50 7.11 4.36
C ALA A 57 -2.77 6.28 4.64
N SER A 58 -3.71 6.25 3.70
CA SER A 58 -4.92 5.44 3.82
C SER A 58 -4.62 3.94 3.83
N LEU A 59 -3.87 3.44 2.85
CA LEU A 59 -3.56 2.01 2.71
C LEU A 59 -2.76 1.49 3.93
N THR A 60 -1.76 2.25 4.39
CA THR A 60 -0.95 1.84 5.55
C THR A 60 -1.75 1.87 6.86
N SER A 61 -2.68 2.83 7.01
CA SER A 61 -3.53 2.91 8.20
C SER A 61 -4.50 1.71 8.26
N ASP A 62 -5.13 1.37 7.14
CA ASP A 62 -6.03 0.21 7.06
C ASP A 62 -5.29 -1.10 7.31
N SER A 63 -4.04 -1.21 6.82
CA SER A 63 -3.17 -2.36 7.06
C SER A 63 -2.97 -2.61 8.56
N ALA A 64 -2.59 -1.59 9.32
CA ALA A 64 -2.40 -1.70 10.77
C ALA A 64 -3.73 -1.95 11.51
N ALA A 65 -4.81 -1.31 11.06
CA ALA A 65 -6.13 -1.43 11.68
C ALA A 65 -6.83 -2.77 11.40
N ARG A 66 -6.31 -3.59 10.46
CA ARG A 66 -6.87 -4.90 10.08
C ARG A 66 -7.14 -5.83 11.27
N ILE A 67 -6.34 -5.70 12.32
CA ILE A 67 -6.47 -6.49 13.55
C ILE A 67 -7.83 -6.31 14.24
N PHE A 68 -8.42 -5.11 14.14
CA PHE A 68 -9.69 -4.77 14.77
C PHE A 68 -10.92 -5.20 13.96
N LEU A 69 -10.74 -5.78 12.78
CA LEU A 69 -11.83 -6.20 11.91
C LEU A 69 -12.28 -7.64 12.21
N PRO A 70 -13.58 -7.96 12.13
CA PRO A 70 -14.07 -9.31 12.37
C PRO A 70 -13.49 -10.32 11.37
N LYS A 71 -12.76 -11.33 11.86
CA LYS A 71 -12.13 -12.38 11.04
C LYS A 71 -13.14 -13.20 10.24
N THR A 72 -14.37 -13.34 10.75
CA THR A 72 -15.49 -14.00 10.05
C THR A 72 -16.00 -13.24 8.82
N LYS A 73 -15.56 -11.99 8.62
CA LYS A 73 -15.98 -11.12 7.51
C LYS A 73 -14.82 -10.68 6.62
N THR A 74 -13.65 -11.23 6.87
CA THR A 74 -12.41 -10.74 6.30
C THR A 74 -11.57 -11.93 5.87
N ALA A 75 -10.92 -11.83 4.71
CA ALA A 75 -10.02 -12.88 4.22
C ALA A 75 -8.57 -12.60 4.63
N PRO A 76 -7.69 -13.61 4.66
CA PRO A 76 -6.25 -13.39 4.70
C PRO A 76 -5.79 -12.45 3.59
N PHE A 77 -4.74 -11.69 3.85
CA PHE A 77 -4.13 -10.82 2.83
C PHE A 77 -3.39 -11.65 1.79
N VAL A 78 -3.44 -11.20 0.54
CA VAL A 78 -2.71 -11.76 -0.61
C VAL A 78 -2.15 -10.58 -1.40
N LEU A 79 -0.85 -10.59 -1.71
CA LEU A 79 -0.19 -9.51 -2.45
C LEU A 79 -0.86 -9.23 -3.80
N ASP A 80 -1.17 -10.25 -4.58
CA ASP A 80 -1.75 -10.09 -5.93
C ASP A 80 -3.18 -9.52 -5.92
N ASP A 81 -3.91 -9.67 -4.81
CA ASP A 81 -5.20 -9.00 -4.63
C ASP A 81 -5.02 -7.47 -4.50
N LEU A 82 -3.85 -7.01 -4.03
CA LEU A 82 -3.50 -5.59 -3.93
C LEU A 82 -2.86 -5.08 -5.23
N ILE A 83 -1.84 -5.76 -5.72
CA ILE A 83 -1.13 -5.47 -6.97
C ILE A 83 -0.52 -6.77 -7.52
N PRO A 84 -0.81 -7.17 -8.79
CA PRO A 84 -0.43 -8.47 -9.30
C PRO A 84 1.05 -8.49 -9.70
N LEU A 85 1.90 -8.93 -8.77
CA LEU A 85 3.36 -8.94 -8.91
C LEU A 85 3.95 -10.35 -9.00
N SER A 86 3.24 -11.40 -8.60
CA SER A 86 3.82 -12.76 -8.55
C SER A 86 4.36 -13.29 -9.88
N GLY A 87 3.83 -12.81 -11.01
CA GLY A 87 4.30 -13.17 -12.35
C GLY A 87 5.46 -12.31 -12.88
N ILE A 88 5.86 -11.28 -12.15
CA ILE A 88 6.81 -10.26 -12.60
C ILE A 88 8.14 -10.44 -11.84
N SER A 89 9.24 -10.52 -12.59
CA SER A 89 10.56 -10.63 -11.96
C SER A 89 10.96 -9.31 -11.28
N PRO A 90 11.44 -9.34 -10.02
CA PRO A 90 11.95 -8.16 -9.37
C PRO A 90 13.25 -7.68 -10.03
N VAL A 91 13.56 -6.39 -9.90
CA VAL A 91 14.82 -5.81 -10.39
C VAL A 91 16.02 -6.21 -9.52
N GLY A 92 15.76 -6.65 -8.28
CA GLY A 92 16.77 -7.06 -7.33
C GLY A 92 16.22 -7.17 -5.93
N LYS A 93 17.11 -7.14 -4.93
CA LYS A 93 16.75 -7.13 -3.51
C LYS A 93 17.37 -5.92 -2.82
N LYS A 94 16.64 -5.30 -1.90
CA LYS A 94 17.10 -4.14 -1.14
C LYS A 94 16.80 -4.32 0.33
N ARG A 95 17.75 -3.95 1.20
CA ARG A 95 17.49 -3.75 2.63
C ARG A 95 16.91 -2.36 2.81
N ILE A 96 15.69 -2.31 3.35
CA ILE A 96 14.94 -1.08 3.55
C ILE A 96 14.88 -0.74 5.04
N GLN A 97 14.95 0.55 5.35
CA GLN A 97 14.72 1.05 6.70
C GLN A 97 13.23 1.30 6.90
N LEU A 98 12.65 0.67 7.92
CA LEU A 98 11.21 0.78 8.16
C LEU A 98 10.82 2.22 8.55
N SER A 99 11.69 2.95 9.24
CA SER A 99 11.48 4.37 9.60
C SER A 99 11.23 5.30 8.41
N GLU A 100 11.72 4.95 7.22
CA GLU A 100 11.66 5.77 6.01
C GLU A 100 10.69 5.22 4.95
N THR A 101 9.95 4.17 5.29
CA THR A 101 9.16 3.38 4.36
C THR A 101 7.68 3.38 4.76
N HIS A 102 6.79 3.45 3.78
CA HIS A 102 5.38 3.13 3.96
C HIS A 102 5.22 1.61 4.02
N LEU A 103 4.47 1.09 4.99
CA LEU A 103 4.36 -0.35 5.21
C LEU A 103 2.90 -0.81 5.08
N ILE A 104 2.67 -1.75 4.17
CA ILE A 104 1.47 -2.58 4.12
C ILE A 104 1.87 -3.97 4.56
N ALA A 105 1.50 -4.33 5.78
CA ALA A 105 1.67 -5.64 6.37
C ALA A 105 0.39 -5.90 7.19
N PRO A 106 -0.67 -6.48 6.61
CA PRO A 106 -1.97 -6.49 7.29
C PRO A 106 -1.99 -7.43 8.48
N VAL A 107 -1.98 -6.88 9.69
CA VAL A 107 -1.92 -7.64 10.96
C VAL A 107 -3.16 -8.54 11.10
N TRP A 108 -2.93 -9.84 11.24
CA TRP A 108 -4.00 -10.83 11.20
C TRP A 108 -4.31 -11.49 12.55
N ASN A 109 -3.30 -11.75 13.38
CA ASN A 109 -3.46 -12.54 14.60
C ASN A 109 -3.21 -11.70 15.87
N ASN A 110 -4.21 -11.65 16.77
CA ASN A 110 -4.11 -10.89 18.02
C ASN A 110 -2.99 -11.42 18.94
N THR A 111 -2.83 -12.75 18.98
CA THR A 111 -1.83 -13.40 19.82
C THR A 111 -0.43 -13.10 19.29
N ASP A 112 -0.21 -13.23 17.98
CA ASP A 112 1.11 -13.00 17.37
C ASP A 112 1.52 -11.52 17.49
N LEU A 113 0.57 -10.58 17.29
CA LEU A 113 0.80 -9.16 17.57
C LEU A 113 1.14 -8.91 19.05
N GLY A 114 0.41 -9.52 19.98
CA GLY A 114 0.68 -9.40 21.41
C GLY A 114 2.10 -9.86 21.77
N LEU A 115 2.49 -11.04 21.28
CA LEU A 115 3.83 -11.60 21.49
C LEU A 115 4.91 -10.72 20.85
N ALA A 116 4.66 -10.16 19.66
CA ALA A 116 5.61 -9.25 19.01
C ALA A 116 5.79 -7.94 19.81
N LEU A 117 4.72 -7.40 20.40
CA LEU A 117 4.77 -6.22 21.27
C LEU A 117 5.53 -6.50 22.56
N GLU A 118 5.27 -7.64 23.21
CA GLU A 118 5.98 -8.09 24.41
C GLU A 118 7.47 -8.28 24.12
N ALA A 119 7.82 -9.00 23.05
CA ALA A 119 9.20 -9.21 22.65
C ALA A 119 9.93 -7.90 22.35
N PHE A 120 9.26 -6.93 21.72
CA PHE A 120 9.85 -5.62 21.44
C PHE A 120 10.02 -4.77 22.70
N TYR A 121 9.13 -4.89 23.67
CA TYR A 121 9.31 -4.27 24.98
C TYR A 121 10.50 -4.88 25.73
N ASP A 122 10.57 -6.21 25.77
CA ASP A 122 11.63 -6.96 26.45
C ASP A 122 13.01 -6.71 25.83
N SER A 123 13.06 -6.42 24.53
CA SER A 123 14.30 -6.01 23.84
C SER A 123 14.72 -4.57 24.13
N GLY A 124 14.00 -3.83 24.97
CA GLY A 124 14.32 -2.44 25.29
C GLY A 124 14.16 -1.47 24.10
N PHE A 125 13.24 -1.76 23.17
CA PHE A 125 13.00 -0.94 21.97
C PHE A 125 14.21 -0.84 21.01
N GLU A 126 15.07 -1.87 21.04
CA GLU A 126 16.24 -1.99 20.18
C GLU A 126 15.92 -1.89 18.68
N ASP A 127 16.90 -1.40 17.92
CA ASP A 127 16.83 -1.38 16.47
C ASP A 127 17.21 -2.75 15.90
N VAL A 128 16.25 -3.41 15.25
CA VAL A 128 16.40 -4.81 14.84
C VAL A 128 16.65 -4.94 13.34
N LYS A 129 17.79 -5.51 12.97
CA LYS A 129 18.02 -5.98 11.61
C LYS A 129 17.36 -7.34 11.45
N ILE A 130 16.23 -7.38 10.78
CA ILE A 130 15.57 -8.65 10.53
C ILE A 130 16.33 -9.37 9.41
N GLU A 131 16.88 -10.54 9.74
CA GLU A 131 17.57 -11.42 8.80
C GLU A 131 16.65 -12.50 8.21
N GLN A 132 15.48 -12.71 8.83
CA GLN A 132 14.43 -13.56 8.27
C GLN A 132 14.02 -13.05 6.90
N ARG A 133 13.85 -13.98 5.95
CA ARG A 133 13.36 -13.68 4.61
C ARG A 133 11.85 -13.53 4.67
N PHE A 134 11.35 -12.39 4.23
CA PHE A 134 9.92 -12.16 4.03
C PHE A 134 9.55 -12.32 2.57
N GLY A 135 8.38 -12.90 2.31
CA GLY A 135 7.67 -12.70 1.06
C GLY A 135 7.14 -11.27 1.00
N GLY A 136 7.18 -10.65 -0.18
CA GLY A 136 6.69 -9.30 -0.35
C GLY A 136 7.39 -8.53 -1.45
N ALA A 137 7.06 -7.25 -1.55
CA ALA A 137 7.54 -6.34 -2.59
C ALA A 137 7.91 -4.99 -2.00
N TYR A 138 8.95 -4.36 -2.55
CA TYR A 138 9.29 -2.97 -2.31
C TYR A 138 9.22 -2.18 -3.62
N ILE A 139 8.32 -1.20 -3.71
CA ILE A 139 8.21 -0.28 -4.84
C ILE A 139 9.01 0.97 -4.50
N GLU A 140 10.15 1.16 -5.19
CA GLU A 140 11.18 2.11 -4.79
C GLU A 140 10.73 3.57 -4.83
N GLU A 141 10.11 4.00 -5.93
CA GLU A 141 9.69 5.40 -6.10
C GLU A 141 8.61 5.82 -5.10
N LEU A 142 7.76 4.86 -4.68
CA LEU A 142 6.71 5.08 -3.68
C LEU A 142 7.21 4.89 -2.25
N ARG A 143 8.45 4.41 -2.05
CA ARG A 143 8.98 3.93 -0.77
C ARG A 143 7.95 3.05 -0.05
N LEU A 144 7.34 2.12 -0.78
CA LEU A 144 6.25 1.29 -0.29
C LEU A 144 6.72 -0.15 -0.15
N ALA A 145 6.76 -0.66 1.08
CA ALA A 145 6.94 -2.07 1.38
C ALA A 145 5.60 -2.75 1.59
N ILE A 146 5.42 -3.90 0.95
CA ILE A 146 4.26 -4.77 1.08
C ILE A 146 4.76 -6.13 1.53
N ILE A 147 4.24 -6.64 2.65
CA ILE A 147 4.63 -7.94 3.20
C ILE A 147 3.49 -8.92 2.97
N ASP A 148 3.83 -10.04 2.34
CA ASP A 148 2.90 -11.09 1.89
C ASP A 148 3.01 -12.38 2.72
N SER A 149 3.57 -12.29 3.93
CA SER A 149 3.70 -13.43 4.84
C SER A 149 2.74 -13.29 6.03
N PRO A 150 1.61 -14.04 6.05
CA PRO A 150 0.63 -13.95 7.14
C PRO A 150 1.20 -14.31 8.51
N SER A 151 2.26 -15.12 8.58
CA SER A 151 2.85 -15.61 9.83
C SER A 151 3.78 -14.61 10.53
N ASP A 152 4.25 -13.57 9.83
CA ASP A 152 5.33 -12.72 10.35
C ASP A 152 5.09 -11.23 10.08
N VAL A 153 3.87 -10.83 9.71
CA VAL A 153 3.54 -9.41 9.49
C VAL A 153 3.64 -8.58 10.77
N ASP A 154 3.49 -9.18 11.94
CA ASP A 154 3.40 -8.46 13.22
C ASP A 154 4.72 -7.77 13.59
N ILE A 155 5.86 -8.46 13.44
CA ILE A 155 7.18 -7.92 13.79
C ILE A 155 7.52 -6.66 12.97
N PRO A 156 7.45 -6.67 11.62
CA PRO A 156 7.65 -5.47 10.81
C PRO A 156 6.68 -4.34 11.16
N ASN A 157 5.41 -4.62 11.48
CA ASN A 157 4.47 -3.58 11.90
C ASN A 157 4.89 -2.93 13.22
N VAL A 158 5.19 -3.73 14.24
CA VAL A 158 5.62 -3.23 15.55
C VAL A 158 6.87 -2.37 15.37
N LEU A 159 7.90 -2.87 14.71
CA LEU A 159 9.12 -2.11 14.47
C LEU A 159 8.84 -0.81 13.70
N ARG A 160 7.98 -0.85 12.68
CA ARG A 160 7.59 0.33 11.90
C ARG A 160 6.91 1.41 12.75
N VAL A 161 6.00 1.03 13.66
CA VAL A 161 5.28 1.98 14.52
C VAL A 161 6.26 2.77 15.39
N TRP A 162 7.33 2.15 15.87
CA TRP A 162 8.36 2.80 16.68
C TRP A 162 9.57 3.30 15.90
N ASN A 163 9.48 3.36 14.55
CA ASN A 163 10.56 3.79 13.67
C ASN A 163 11.88 3.04 13.94
N ARG A 164 11.76 1.72 14.06
CA ARG A 164 12.87 0.78 14.20
C ARG A 164 12.85 -0.21 13.07
N GLY A 165 13.99 -0.83 12.87
CA GLY A 165 14.17 -2.04 12.13
C GLY A 165 14.42 -1.85 10.65
N SER A 166 15.03 -2.89 10.09
CA SER A 166 15.23 -3.03 8.65
C SER A 166 14.93 -4.45 8.23
N LEU A 167 14.49 -4.60 6.99
CA LEU A 167 14.24 -5.91 6.39
C LEU A 167 14.62 -5.89 4.91
N GLN A 168 14.80 -7.08 4.33
CA GLN A 168 15.16 -7.25 2.93
C GLN A 168 13.96 -7.72 2.12
N LEU A 169 13.67 -7.03 1.01
CA LEU A 169 12.57 -7.37 0.10
C LEU A 169 13.02 -7.42 -1.36
N ASP A 170 12.29 -8.18 -2.14
CA ASP A 170 12.30 -8.09 -3.60
C ASP A 170 11.85 -6.68 -4.01
N THR A 171 12.65 -6.06 -4.86
CA THR A 171 12.52 -4.66 -5.25
C THR A 171 11.97 -4.55 -6.67
N TYR A 172 11.06 -3.60 -6.85
CA TYR A 172 10.43 -3.23 -8.10
C TYR A 172 10.57 -1.73 -8.28
N THR A 173 10.70 -1.30 -9.54
CA THR A 173 10.64 0.11 -9.92
C THR A 173 9.44 0.32 -10.81
N LEU A 174 8.78 1.47 -10.68
CA LEU A 174 7.66 1.84 -11.54
C LEU A 174 8.08 1.82 -13.01
N LYS A 175 9.31 2.23 -13.31
CA LYS A 175 9.89 2.15 -14.66
C LYS A 175 9.98 0.72 -15.21
N ALA A 176 10.32 -0.26 -14.37
CA ALA A 176 10.38 -1.66 -14.79
C ALA A 176 9.00 -2.32 -14.86
N LEU A 177 8.05 -1.86 -14.03
CA LEU A 177 6.66 -2.36 -14.03
C LEU A 177 5.85 -1.83 -15.21
N GLU A 178 6.02 -0.57 -15.60
CA GLU A 178 5.24 0.11 -16.65
C GLU A 178 5.05 -0.69 -17.96
N PRO A 179 6.07 -1.34 -18.54
CA PRO A 179 5.89 -2.08 -19.80
C PRO A 179 5.13 -3.40 -19.63
N VAL A 180 5.04 -3.94 -18.42
CA VAL A 180 4.48 -5.27 -18.14
C VAL A 180 3.23 -5.27 -17.28
N LEU A 181 2.90 -4.13 -16.65
CA LEU A 181 1.74 -3.97 -15.79
C LEU A 181 1.07 -2.63 -16.07
N ARG A 182 -0.23 -2.67 -16.37
CA ARG A 182 -1.06 -1.48 -16.62
C ARG A 182 -2.36 -1.60 -15.86
N THR A 183 -3.04 -0.47 -15.64
CA THR A 183 -4.42 -0.48 -15.10
C THR A 183 -5.22 0.72 -15.57
N ASN A 184 -6.51 0.49 -15.78
CA ASN A 184 -7.49 1.54 -16.04
C ASN A 184 -8.29 1.94 -14.78
N GLY A 185 -7.99 1.34 -13.61
CA GLY A 185 -8.74 1.52 -12.36
C GLY A 185 -9.76 0.40 -12.07
N ASP A 186 -10.25 -0.29 -13.10
CA ASP A 186 -11.21 -1.40 -12.97
C ASP A 186 -10.53 -2.78 -13.14
N ALA A 187 -9.51 -2.84 -13.98
CA ALA A 187 -8.73 -4.04 -14.25
C ALA A 187 -7.22 -3.74 -14.28
N TRP A 188 -6.44 -4.73 -13.82
CA TRP A 188 -5.02 -4.86 -14.09
C TRP A 188 -4.82 -5.59 -15.42
N TYR A 189 -3.82 -5.18 -16.18
CA TYR A 189 -3.43 -5.77 -17.45
C TYR A 189 -1.95 -6.16 -17.38
N LEU A 190 -1.67 -7.46 -17.43
CA LEU A 190 -0.32 -8.02 -17.37
C LEU A 190 0.14 -8.45 -18.74
N GLN A 191 1.34 -8.01 -19.14
CA GLN A 191 1.98 -8.46 -20.38
C GLN A 191 2.72 -9.77 -20.14
N GLU A 192 2.28 -10.84 -20.79
CA GLU A 192 2.90 -12.17 -20.75
C GLU A 192 3.32 -12.54 -22.18
N GLY A 193 4.56 -12.19 -22.55
CA GLY A 193 5.07 -12.40 -23.92
C GLY A 193 4.31 -11.56 -24.94
N GLU A 194 3.66 -12.19 -25.92
CA GLU A 194 2.81 -11.52 -26.91
C GLU A 194 1.34 -11.39 -26.48
N SER A 195 0.96 -12.00 -25.35
CA SER A 195 -0.41 -11.96 -24.83
C SER A 195 -0.56 -11.00 -23.65
N GLU A 196 -1.76 -10.45 -23.51
CA GLU A 196 -2.16 -9.66 -22.35
C GLU A 196 -3.21 -10.42 -21.55
N ARG A 197 -3.02 -10.52 -20.24
CA ARG A 197 -3.99 -11.07 -19.29
C ARG A 197 -4.62 -9.94 -18.48
N ALA A 198 -5.94 -9.93 -18.40
CA ALA A 198 -6.69 -8.96 -17.60
C ALA A 198 -7.19 -9.61 -16.30
N GLU A 199 -7.09 -8.88 -15.19
CA GLU A 199 -7.57 -9.28 -13.86
C GLU A 199 -8.31 -8.12 -13.20
N PRO A 200 -9.35 -8.36 -12.39
CA PRO A 200 -10.09 -7.28 -11.75
C PRO A 200 -9.27 -6.56 -10.68
N VAL A 201 -9.40 -5.24 -10.58
CA VAL A 201 -8.86 -4.46 -9.46
C VAL A 201 -9.72 -4.72 -8.23
N ARG A 202 -9.10 -5.25 -7.15
CA ARG A 202 -9.79 -5.47 -5.87
C ARG A 202 -9.56 -4.36 -4.87
N GLU A 203 -8.46 -3.61 -5.02
CA GLU A 203 -8.14 -2.43 -4.20
C GLU A 203 -7.95 -1.19 -5.09
N PRO A 204 -9.02 -0.42 -5.34
CA PRO A 204 -8.99 0.75 -6.23
C PRO A 204 -7.95 1.81 -5.82
N ARG A 205 -7.65 1.93 -4.51
CA ARG A 205 -6.63 2.87 -4.04
C ARG A 205 -5.24 2.48 -4.51
N MET A 206 -4.94 1.19 -4.63
CA MET A 206 -3.64 0.73 -5.13
C MET A 206 -3.53 0.95 -6.64
N ALA A 207 -4.59 0.71 -7.41
CA ALA A 207 -4.62 1.04 -8.84
C ALA A 207 -4.43 2.54 -9.08
N ALA A 208 -5.12 3.37 -8.30
CA ALA A 208 -4.94 4.82 -8.29
C ALA A 208 -3.51 5.23 -7.92
N LEU A 209 -2.94 4.65 -6.87
CA LEU A 209 -1.59 4.94 -6.41
C LEU A 209 -0.55 4.58 -7.47
N TYR A 210 -0.70 3.41 -8.09
CA TYR A 210 0.16 2.94 -9.18
C TYR A 210 0.13 3.91 -10.37
N ASN A 211 -1.07 4.29 -10.84
CA ASN A 211 -1.20 5.24 -11.94
C ASN A 211 -0.65 6.63 -11.57
N CYS A 212 -0.90 7.14 -10.36
CA CYS A 212 -0.32 8.41 -9.93
C CYS A 212 1.21 8.34 -9.87
N GLY A 213 1.76 7.22 -9.39
CA GLY A 213 3.19 6.96 -9.38
C GLY A 213 3.80 6.97 -10.79
N LEU A 214 3.20 6.25 -11.74
CA LEU A 214 3.67 6.24 -13.14
C LEU A 214 3.69 7.64 -13.74
N ARG A 215 2.63 8.43 -13.51
CA ARG A 215 2.56 9.80 -14.00
C ARG A 215 3.64 10.67 -13.37
N ARG A 216 3.85 10.54 -12.05
CA ARG A 216 4.78 11.36 -11.27
C ARG A 216 6.25 11.06 -11.52
N TYR A 217 6.60 9.78 -11.67
CA TYR A 217 7.99 9.32 -11.70
C TYR A 217 8.43 8.79 -13.07
N CYS A 218 7.48 8.48 -13.96
CA CYS A 218 7.76 8.01 -15.33
C CYS A 218 7.24 8.96 -16.43
N GLY A 219 6.54 10.05 -16.07
CA GLY A 219 6.15 11.11 -17.01
C GLY A 219 4.93 10.79 -17.89
N LYS A 220 4.04 9.89 -17.44
CA LYS A 220 2.78 9.56 -18.12
C LYS A 220 1.60 10.47 -17.73
#